data_AF-C4FIT9-F1
#
_entry.id   AF-C4FIT9-F1
#
_cell.length_a   1.000
_cell.length_b   1.000
_cell.length_c   1.000
_cell.angle_alpha   90.00
_cell.angle_beta   90.00
_cell.angle_gamma   90.00
#
_symmetry.space_group_name_H-M   'P 1'
#
loop_
_entity.id
_entity.type
_entity.pdbx_description
1 polymer ?
#
loop_
_entity_poly.entity_id
_entity_poly.type
_entity_poly.pdbx_seq_one_letter_code
_entity_poly.pdbx_strand_id
1 'polypeptide(L)' 'MMTLTEKWKLDGKLETLRENIIDLMDVRFGAVDETIVEKINKTNNIDTLRQILRLIGRSQSLDEVVKKLESL' A
#
# COMPACT_ATOMS: atom_id res chain seq x y z
N MET A 1 -7.34 20.14 -15.77
CA MET A 1 -7.95 20.34 -14.44
C MET A 1 -8.85 19.15 -14.17
N MET A 2 -8.73 18.50 -13.01
CA MET A 2 -9.57 17.34 -12.64
C MET A 2 -10.88 17.84 -12.01
N THR A 3 -11.99 17.16 -12.27
CA THR A 3 -13.29 17.42 -11.64
C THR A 3 -13.34 16.90 -10.21
N LEU A 4 -14.26 17.42 -9.39
CA LEU A 4 -14.48 16.93 -8.02
C LEU A 4 -14.84 15.44 -7.99
N THR A 5 -15.62 14.96 -8.96
CA THR A 5 -16.00 13.55 -9.07
C THR A 5 -14.80 12.66 -9.37
N GLU A 6 -13.91 13.08 -10.28
CA GLU A 6 -12.68 12.34 -10.58
C GLU A 6 -11.74 12.32 -9.37
N LYS A 7 -11.67 13.43 -8.61
CA LYS A 7 -10.91 13.49 -7.37
C LYS A 7 -11.41 12.47 -6.35
N TRP A 8 -12.71 12.44 -6.06
CA TRP A 8 -13.29 11.49 -5.11
C TRP A 8 -13.11 10.04 -5.55
N LYS A 9 -13.24 9.77 -6.85
CA LYS A 9 -12.96 8.44 -7.40
C LYS A 9 -11.49 8.04 -7.22
N LEU A 10 -10.56 8.98 -7.31
CA LEU A 10 -9.14 8.71 -7.08
C LEU A 10 -8.87 8.47 -5.59
N ASP A 11 -9.42 9.31 -4.71
CA ASP A 11 -9.25 9.20 -3.26
C ASP A 11 -9.76 7.85 -2.75
N GLY A 12 -10.97 7.43 -3.16
CA GLY A 12 -11.49 6.12 -2.80
C GLY A 12 -10.67 4.94 -3.35
N LYS A 13 -10.10 5.07 -4.56
CA LYS A 13 -9.18 4.06 -5.08
C LYS A 13 -7.89 3.96 -4.27
N LEU A 14 -7.35 5.09 -3.81
CA LEU A 14 -6.16 5.12 -2.96
C LEU A 14 -6.42 4.47 -1.61
N GLU A 15 -7.54 4.81 -0.97
CA GLU A 15 -7.97 4.25 0.31
C GLU A 15 -8.13 2.73 0.23
N THR A 16 -8.93 2.24 -0.71
CA THR A 16 -9.11 0.80 -0.93
C THR A 16 -7.79 0.08 -1.23
N LEU A 17 -6.86 0.69 -1.97
CA LEU A 17 -5.55 0.07 -2.23
C LEU A 17 -4.69 -0.03 -0.97
N ARG A 18 -4.73 0.96 -0.08
CA ARG A 18 -3.99 0.94 1.20
C ARG A 18 -4.52 -0.14 2.12
N GLU A 19 -5.84 -0.21 2.28
CA GLU A 19 -6.51 -1.26 3.07
C GLU A 19 -6.13 -2.65 2.57
N ASN A 20 -6.28 -2.90 1.26
CA ASN A 20 -5.89 -4.19 0.66
C ASN A 20 -4.42 -4.55 0.88
N ILE A 21 -3.52 -3.56 0.88
CA ILE A 21 -2.10 -3.78 1.14
C ILE A 21 -1.91 -4.21 2.60
N ILE A 22 -2.51 -3.49 3.55
CA ILE A 22 -2.39 -3.77 4.98
C ILE A 22 -2.96 -5.16 5.30
N ASP A 23 -4.17 -5.45 4.81
CA ASP A 23 -4.84 -6.75 4.98
C ASP A 23 -4.01 -7.89 4.37
N LEU A 24 -3.47 -7.70 3.17
CA LEU A 24 -2.65 -8.73 2.54
C LEU A 24 -1.35 -8.97 3.32
N MET A 25 -0.72 -7.92 3.85
CA MET A 25 0.47 -8.08 4.68
C MET A 25 0.16 -8.83 5.97
N ASP A 26 -0.97 -8.51 6.63
CA ASP A 26 -1.43 -9.22 7.82
C ASP A 26 -1.70 -10.70 7.53
N VAL A 27 -2.41 -11.01 6.44
CA VAL A 27 -2.70 -12.39 6.02
C VAL A 27 -1.42 -13.17 5.71
N ARG A 28 -0.43 -12.53 5.08
CA ARG A 28 0.79 -13.22 4.62
C ARG A 28 1.87 -13.35 5.69
N PHE A 29 2.00 -12.35 6.55
CA PHE A 29 3.14 -12.21 7.45
C PHE A 29 2.75 -12.06 8.92
N GLY A 30 1.45 -11.95 9.22
CA GLY A 30 0.92 -11.61 10.54
C GLY A 30 0.92 -10.09 10.79
N ALA A 31 0.57 -9.72 12.01
CA ALA A 31 0.39 -8.33 12.42
C ALA A 31 1.57 -7.45 11.99
N VAL A 32 1.25 -6.38 11.26
CA VAL A 32 2.22 -5.45 10.69
C VAL A 32 2.44 -4.29 11.64
N ASP A 33 3.70 -3.87 11.81
CA ASP A 33 4.06 -2.72 12.64
C ASP A 33 3.35 -1.43 12.20
N GLU A 34 2.91 -0.63 13.17
CA GLU A 34 2.20 0.62 12.94
C GLU A 34 2.97 1.61 12.06
N THR A 35 4.31 1.64 12.17
CA THR A 35 5.19 2.46 11.32
C THR A 35 5.04 2.13 9.83
N ILE A 36 4.86 0.85 9.48
CA ILE A 36 4.69 0.40 8.10
C ILE A 36 3.30 0.80 7.60
N VAL A 37 2.27 0.60 8.44
CA VAL A 37 0.88 0.99 8.18
C VAL A 37 0.80 2.50 7.90
N GLU A 38 1.43 3.33 8.73
CA GLU A 38 1.49 4.77 8.51
C GLU A 38 2.15 5.14 7.17
N LYS A 39 3.23 4.43 6.79
CA LYS A 39 3.94 4.69 5.54
C LYS A 39 3.05 4.39 4.32
N ILE A 40 2.30 3.30 4.37
CA ILE A 40 1.33 2.93 3.33
C ILE A 40 0.23 4.01 3.27
N ASN A 41 -0.31 4.43 4.41
CA ASN A 41 -1.36 5.45 4.49
C ASN A 41 -0.94 6.83 3.97
N LYS A 42 0.33 7.20 4.12
CA LYS A 42 0.90 8.45 3.59
C LYS A 42 1.18 8.38 2.08
N THR A 43 1.16 7.20 1.47
CA THR A 43 1.47 7.03 0.04
C THR A 43 0.27 7.43 -0.83
N ASN A 44 0.36 8.57 -1.51
CA ASN A 44 -0.69 9.14 -2.38
C ASN A 44 -0.51 8.83 -3.88
N ASN A 45 0.39 7.92 -4.24
CA ASN A 45 0.63 7.51 -5.62
C ASN A 45 0.05 6.11 -5.88
N ILE A 46 -0.96 6.04 -6.75
CA ILE A 46 -1.68 4.80 -7.06
C ILE A 46 -0.78 3.72 -7.69
N ASP A 47 0.19 4.12 -8.51
CA ASP A 47 1.09 3.18 -9.17
C ASP A 47 2.13 2.64 -8.20
N THR A 48 2.59 3.46 -7.26
CA THR A 48 3.41 3.00 -6.13
C THR A 48 2.67 1.98 -5.27
N LEU A 49 1.41 2.26 -4.88
CA LEU A 49 0.60 1.30 -4.12
C LEU A 49 0.40 -0.02 -4.89
N ARG A 50 0.14 0.03 -6.20
CA ARG A 50 0.05 -1.18 -7.03
C ARG A 50 1.36 -1.97 -7.09
N GLN A 51 2.51 -1.29 -7.13
CA GLN A 51 3.80 -1.94 -7.08
C GLN A 51 4.04 -2.63 -5.73
N ILE A 52 3.70 -1.95 -4.63
CA ILE A 52 3.76 -2.50 -3.27
C ILE A 52 2.88 -3.75 -3.17
N LEU A 53 1.63 -3.70 -3.63
CA LEU A 53 0.72 -4.85 -3.62
C LEU A 53 1.29 -6.05 -4.41
N ARG A 54 1.83 -5.80 -5.60
CA ARG A 54 2.48 -6.87 -6.41
C ARG A 54 3.74 -7.41 -5.77
N LEU A 55 4.53 -6.56 -5.12
CA LEU A 55 5.71 -6.96 -4.39
C LEU A 55 5.32 -7.88 -3.24
N ILE A 56 4.36 -7.44 -2.41
CA ILE A 56 3.83 -8.23 -1.30
C ILE A 56 3.37 -9.58 -1.80
N GLY A 57 2.66 -9.68 -2.92
CA GLY A 57 2.23 -10.97 -3.48
C GLY A 57 3.35 -11.91 -3.95
N ARG A 58 4.59 -11.41 -4.15
CA ARG A 58 5.75 -12.19 -4.62
C ARG A 58 6.80 -12.44 -3.54
N SER A 59 6.87 -11.57 -2.54
CA SER A 59 7.86 -11.65 -1.45
C SER A 59 7.68 -12.91 -0.61
N GLN A 60 8.77 -13.42 -0.04
CA GLN A 60 8.73 -14.58 0.86
C GLN A 60 8.67 -14.19 2.33
N SER A 61 9.04 -12.95 2.67
CA SER A 61 9.03 -12.44 4.04
C SER A 61 8.64 -10.95 4.12
N LEU A 62 8.27 -10.51 5.32
CA LEU A 62 7.99 -9.11 5.60
C LEU A 62 9.24 -8.23 5.40
N ASP A 63 10.42 -8.70 5.80
CA ASP A 63 11.69 -7.96 5.65
C ASP A 63 11.99 -7.57 4.20
N GLU A 64 11.69 -8.44 3.23
CA GLU A 64 11.84 -8.13 1.81
C GLU A 64 10.93 -6.98 1.38
N VAL A 65 9.71 -6.97 1.89
CA VAL A 65 8.73 -5.91 1.63
C VAL A 65 9.19 -4.60 2.27
N VAL A 66 9.62 -4.63 3.53
CA VAL A 66 10.07 -3.45 4.29
C VAL A 66 11.28 -2.80 3.64
N LYS A 67 12.33 -3.56 3.31
CA LYS A 67 13.52 -3.04 2.62
C LYS A 67 13.18 -2.33 1.32
N LYS A 68 12.19 -2.87 0.59
CA LYS A 68 11.75 -2.24 -0.66
C LYS A 68 10.91 -0.99 -0.41
N LEU A 69 10.03 -1.01 0.60
CA LEU A 69 9.28 0.16 1.04
C LEU A 69 10.21 1.29 1.49
N GLU A 70 11.34 0.98 2.12
CA GLU A 70 12.38 1.96 2.48
C GLU A 70 13.09 2.57 1.26
N SER A 71 13.12 1.87 0.13
CA SER A 71 13.72 2.35 -1.12
C SER A 71 12.78 3.16 -2.02
N LEU A 72 11.51 3.29 -1.65
CA LEU A 72 10.47 4.08 -2.35
C LEU A 72 10.38 5.49 -1.76
#